data_AF-A0A7V1HWD0-F1
#
_entry.id   AF-A0A7V1HWD0-F1
#
_cell.length_a   1.000
_cell.length_b   1.000
_cell.length_c   1.000
_cell.angle_alpha   90.00
_cell.angle_beta   90.00
_cell.angle_gamma   90.00
#
_symmetry.space_group_name_H-M   'P 1'
#
loop_
_entity.id
_entity.type
_entity.pdbx_description
1 polymer ?
#
loop_
_entity_poly.entity_id
_entity_poly.type
_entity_poly.pdbx_seq_one_letter_code
_entity_poly.pdbx_strand_id
1 'polypeptide(L)'
;MKKLYLLQVILFISLNFASAQYVNGFHIKDLPTNYIEIELKKIPLTLKYKLKIDYGQKKDNRIVKTKDGKTMYFNSKIHAINFLTDMNYEYIDSYIENIETRSYVYFILKNNNKKSTN
;
A
#
# COMPACT_ATOMS: atom_id res chain seq x y z
N MET A 1 -33.28 -1.10 28.23
CA MET A 1 -32.91 -2.17 27.28
C MET A 1 -32.68 -1.69 25.84
N LYS A 2 -33.53 -0.82 25.25
CA LYS A 2 -33.33 -0.29 23.88
C LYS A 2 -31.98 0.43 23.62
N LYS A 3 -31.40 1.07 24.65
CA LYS A 3 -30.10 1.76 24.54
C LYS A 3 -28.89 0.82 24.34
N LEU A 4 -28.95 -0.43 24.80
CA LEU A 4 -27.86 -1.40 24.60
C LEU A 4 -27.80 -1.89 23.15
N TYR A 5 -28.95 -2.09 22.50
CA TYR A 5 -29.01 -2.52 21.11
C TYR A 5 -28.43 -1.48 20.15
N LEU A 6 -28.63 -0.19 20.43
CA LEU A 6 -28.07 0.89 19.63
C LEU A 6 -26.53 0.92 19.71
N LEU A 7 -25.97 0.67 20.89
CA LEU A 7 -24.51 0.64 21.10
C LEU A 7 -23.86 -0.53 20.36
N GLN A 8 -24.52 -1.69 20.31
CA GLN A 8 -24.04 -2.87 19.57
C GLN A 8 -24.03 -2.61 18.05
N VAL A 9 -25.08 -1.99 17.51
CA VAL A 9 -25.15 -1.64 16.08
C VAL A 9 -24.04 -0.65 15.69
N ILE A 10 -23.75 0.35 16.53
CA ILE A 10 -22.66 1.30 16.29
C ILE A 10 -21.29 0.60 16.32
N LEU A 11 -21.09 -0.36 17.22
CA LEU A 11 -19.85 -1.16 17.30
C LEU A 11 -19.65 -2.06 16.06
N PHE A 12 -20.73 -2.60 15.48
CA PHE A 12 -20.65 -3.41 14.25
C PHE A 12 -20.40 -2.59 12.99
N ILE A 13 -20.89 -1.34 12.95
CA ILE A 13 -20.68 -0.44 11.81
C ILE A 13 -19.21 0.05 11.78
N SER A 14 -18.58 0.32 12.93
CA SER A 14 -17.20 0.79 12.98
C SER A 14 -16.17 -0.25 12.52
N LEU A 15 -16.47 -1.54 12.65
CA LEU A 15 -15.56 -2.63 12.23
C LEU A 15 -15.47 -2.80 10.70
N ASN A 16 -16.43 -2.28 9.93
CA ASN A 16 -16.51 -2.46 8.48
C ASN A 16 -15.83 -1.36 7.65
N PHE A 17 -15.38 -0.27 8.28
CA PHE A 17 -14.70 0.85 7.62
C PHE A 17 -13.18 0.77 7.66
N ALA A 18 -12.62 -0.40 8.00
CA ALA A 18 -11.22 -0.68 7.70
C ALA A 18 -11.04 -0.61 6.18
N SER A 19 -10.56 0.54 5.71
CA SER A 19 -10.30 0.80 4.31
C SER A 19 -9.20 -0.16 3.88
N ALA A 20 -9.59 -1.26 3.26
CA ALA A 20 -8.66 -2.26 2.76
C ALA A 20 -8.10 -1.79 1.41
N GLN A 21 -6.77 -1.80 1.29
CA GLN A 21 -6.09 -1.53 0.02
C GLN A 21 -5.44 -2.80 -0.49
N TYR A 22 -5.47 -2.96 -1.81
CA TYR A 22 -5.09 -4.20 -2.46
C TYR A 22 -4.05 -3.95 -3.54
N VAL A 23 -3.15 -4.92 -3.70
CA VAL A 23 -2.28 -5.05 -4.86
C VAL A 23 -2.34 -6.48 -5.38
N ASN A 24 -2.64 -6.64 -6.67
CA ASN A 24 -2.84 -7.94 -7.30
C ASN A 24 -3.79 -8.88 -6.51
N GLY A 25 -4.89 -8.33 -5.97
CA GLY A 25 -5.91 -9.08 -5.22
C GLY A 25 -5.57 -9.39 -3.76
N PHE A 26 -4.33 -9.16 -3.32
CA PHE A 26 -3.93 -9.31 -1.92
C PHE A 26 -4.04 -8.00 -1.17
N HIS A 27 -4.51 -8.07 0.06
CA HIS A 27 -4.48 -6.94 0.96
C HIS A 27 -3.02 -6.59 1.30
N ILE A 28 -2.66 -5.30 1.30
CA ILE A 28 -1.25 -4.89 1.40
C ILE A 28 -0.61 -5.33 2.72
N LYS A 29 -1.37 -5.40 3.82
CA LYS A 29 -0.84 -5.88 5.10
C LYS A 29 -0.50 -7.38 5.10
N ASP A 30 -1.13 -8.12 4.20
CA ASP A 30 -1.11 -9.60 4.19
C ASP A 30 -0.30 -10.15 3.01
N LEU A 31 0.57 -9.33 2.42
CA LEU A 31 1.42 -9.79 1.32
C LEU A 31 2.35 -10.92 1.78
N PRO A 32 2.45 -12.02 1.00
CA PRO A 32 3.19 -13.22 1.40
C PRO A 32 4.72 -13.07 1.26
N THR A 33 5.27 -11.88 1.47
CA THR A 33 6.71 -11.56 1.31
C THR A 33 7.28 -10.86 2.54
N ASN A 34 8.60 -10.94 2.70
CA ASN A 34 9.34 -10.18 3.71
C ASN A 34 9.72 -8.77 3.23
N TYR A 35 9.86 -8.58 1.92
CA TYR A 35 10.30 -7.33 1.31
C TYR A 35 9.44 -6.97 0.11
N ILE A 36 9.24 -5.67 -0.07
CA ILE A 36 8.63 -5.09 -1.25
C ILE A 36 9.55 -4.02 -1.84
N GLU A 37 9.52 -3.91 -3.15
CA GLU A 37 10.02 -2.75 -3.88
C GLU A 37 8.82 -1.88 -4.27
N ILE A 38 8.95 -0.57 -4.09
CA ILE A 38 7.92 0.38 -4.49
C ILE A 38 8.42 1.40 -5.50
N GLU A 39 7.53 1.76 -6.42
CA GLU A 39 7.74 2.84 -7.38
C GLU A 39 6.59 3.85 -7.29
N LEU A 40 6.92 5.13 -7.15
CA LEU A 40 5.96 6.23 -7.12
C LEU A 40 5.95 6.98 -8.44
N LYS A 41 4.92 6.76 -9.26
CA LYS A 41 4.77 7.45 -10.56
C LYS A 41 3.88 8.67 -10.41
N LYS A 42 4.39 9.85 -10.79
CA LYS A 42 3.58 11.07 -10.93
C LYS A 42 2.52 10.86 -12.01
N ILE A 43 1.31 11.33 -11.75
CA ILE A 43 0.21 11.30 -12.71
C ILE A 43 0.29 12.57 -13.56
N PRO A 44 0.32 12.46 -14.90
CA PRO A 44 0.38 13.63 -15.79
C PRO A 44 -0.71 14.65 -15.46
N LEU A 45 -0.36 15.94 -15.54
CA LEU A 45 -1.26 17.08 -15.29
C LEU A 45 -1.86 17.18 -13.87
N THR A 46 -1.35 16.39 -12.92
CA THR A 46 -1.75 16.50 -11.51
C THR A 46 -0.54 16.57 -10.58
N LEU A 47 -0.78 16.96 -9.33
CA LEU A 47 0.21 16.86 -8.25
C LEU A 47 0.22 15.48 -7.57
N LYS A 48 -0.59 14.53 -8.04
CA LYS A 48 -0.80 13.24 -7.40
C LYS A 48 0.16 12.18 -7.94
N TYR A 49 0.36 11.15 -7.12
CA TYR A 49 1.17 9.98 -7.39
C TYR A 49 0.31 8.71 -7.31
N LYS A 50 0.65 7.72 -8.13
CA LYS A 50 0.18 6.34 -7.95
C LYS A 50 1.32 5.49 -7.42
N LEU A 51 0.99 4.58 -6.50
CA LEU A 51 1.93 3.65 -5.89
C LEU A 51 1.89 2.33 -6.66
N LYS A 52 3.06 1.85 -7.05
CA LYS A 52 3.27 0.49 -7.54
C LYS A 52 4.06 -0.29 -6.50
N ILE A 53 3.67 -1.54 -6.26
CA ILE A 53 4.35 -2.47 -5.36
C ILE A 53 4.75 -3.71 -6.15
N ASP A 54 6.02 -4.07 -6.07
CA ASP A 54 6.58 -5.35 -6.47
C ASP A 54 6.98 -6.13 -5.22
N TYR A 55 6.48 -7.35 -5.08
CA TYR A 55 6.78 -8.30 -4.03
C TYR A 55 7.23 -9.65 -4.60
N GLY A 56 7.68 -9.68 -5.86
CA GLY A 56 8.06 -10.88 -6.59
C GLY A 56 6.93 -11.49 -7.43
N GLN A 57 5.79 -10.83 -7.56
CA GLN A 57 4.69 -11.29 -8.42
C GLN A 57 4.97 -11.07 -9.91
N LYS A 58 4.28 -11.85 -10.76
CA LYS A 58 4.28 -11.62 -12.23
C LYS A 58 3.97 -10.15 -12.52
N LYS A 59 4.59 -9.58 -13.58
CA LYS A 59 4.64 -8.13 -13.84
C LYS A 59 3.29 -7.39 -13.87
N ASP A 60 2.18 -8.08 -14.01
CA ASP A 60 0.85 -7.47 -14.04
C ASP A 60 0.33 -7.04 -12.65
N ASN A 61 -0.55 -6.04 -12.63
CA ASN A 61 -1.33 -5.62 -11.45
C ASN A 61 -0.56 -5.11 -10.21
N ARG A 62 0.55 -4.40 -10.41
CA ARG A 62 1.35 -3.77 -9.34
C ARG A 62 0.73 -2.52 -8.70
N ILE A 63 -0.32 -1.96 -9.31
CA ILE A 63 -0.91 -0.69 -8.86
C ILE A 63 -1.76 -0.94 -7.61
N VAL A 64 -1.52 -0.15 -6.57
CA VAL A 64 -2.34 -0.15 -5.36
C VAL A 64 -3.74 0.39 -5.67
N LYS A 65 -4.75 -0.38 -5.28
CA LYS A 65 -6.17 -0.08 -5.46
C LYS A 65 -6.91 -0.01 -4.13
N THR A 66 -7.97 0.78 -4.11
CA THR A 66 -8.96 0.74 -3.04
C THR A 66 -9.78 -0.55 -3.12
N LYS A 67 -10.56 -0.85 -2.06
CA LYS A 67 -11.50 -1.97 -2.03
C LYS A 67 -12.45 -2.02 -3.25
N ASP A 68 -12.83 -0.86 -3.78
CA ASP A 68 -13.71 -0.74 -4.95
C ASP A 68 -12.98 -0.92 -6.29
N GLY A 69 -11.70 -1.30 -6.27
CA GLY A 69 -10.88 -1.51 -7.46
C GLY A 69 -10.35 -0.23 -8.13
N LYS A 70 -10.63 0.95 -7.56
CA LYS A 70 -10.11 2.24 -8.07
C LYS A 70 -8.64 2.41 -7.69
N THR A 71 -7.86 3.07 -8.53
CA THR A 71 -6.45 3.39 -8.19
C THR A 71 -6.40 4.31 -6.98
N MET A 72 -5.56 3.98 -6.00
CA MET A 72 -5.30 4.87 -4.86
C MET A 72 -4.26 5.93 -5.26
N TYR A 73 -4.54 7.17 -4.88
CA TYR A 73 -3.67 8.31 -5.19
C TYR A 73 -3.11 8.97 -3.94
N PHE A 74 -1.86 9.42 -4.04
CA PHE A 74 -1.12 10.05 -2.97
C PHE A 74 -0.75 11.48 -3.36
N ASN A 75 -0.84 12.40 -2.39
CA ASN A 75 -0.53 13.83 -2.62
C ASN A 75 0.98 14.11 -2.72
N SER A 76 1.81 13.20 -2.21
CA SER A 76 3.27 13.29 -2.27
C SER A 76 3.90 11.91 -2.17
N LYS A 77 5.21 11.80 -2.44
CA LYS A 77 5.97 10.57 -2.20
C LYS A 77 5.97 10.21 -0.70
N ILE A 78 6.14 11.20 0.17
CA ILE A 78 6.11 11.02 1.64
C ILE A 78 4.75 10.52 2.12
N HIS A 79 3.64 11.00 1.55
CA HIS A 79 2.31 10.49 1.90
C HIS A 79 2.20 8.98 1.61
N ALA A 80 2.76 8.51 0.49
CA ALA A 80 2.78 7.08 0.21
C ALA A 80 3.69 6.27 1.15
N ILE A 81 4.84 6.83 1.55
CA ILE A 81 5.73 6.19 2.52
C ILE A 81 5.03 6.08 3.88
N ASN A 82 4.45 7.18 4.39
CA ASN A 82 3.70 7.17 5.65
C ASN A 82 2.55 6.16 5.61
N PHE A 83 1.82 6.08 4.50
CA PHE A 83 0.77 5.08 4.31
C PHE A 83 1.30 3.63 4.46
N LEU A 84 2.48 3.33 3.92
CA LEU A 84 3.08 2.00 4.09
C LEU A 84 3.62 1.79 5.51
N THR A 85 4.15 2.83 6.15
CA THR A 85 4.52 2.81 7.57
C THR A 85 3.32 2.47 8.47
N ASP A 86 2.15 3.07 8.21
CA ASP A 86 0.89 2.76 8.91
C ASP A 86 0.40 1.33 8.65
N MET A 87 0.88 0.71 7.57
CA MET A 87 0.70 -0.71 7.26
C MET A 87 1.77 -1.62 7.85
N ASN A 88 2.62 -1.09 8.73
CA ASN A 88 3.70 -1.80 9.40
C ASN A 88 4.80 -2.28 8.41
N TYR A 89 5.08 -1.45 7.41
CA TYR A 89 6.28 -1.58 6.58
C TYR A 89 7.37 -0.63 7.08
N GLU A 90 8.60 -1.10 7.08
CA GLU A 90 9.78 -0.33 7.47
C GLU A 90 10.62 0.00 6.25
N TYR A 91 11.02 1.27 6.12
CA TYR A 91 11.95 1.69 5.07
C TYR A 91 13.34 1.11 5.34
N ILE A 92 13.92 0.47 4.31
CA ILE A 92 15.26 -0.14 4.39
C ILE A 92 16.25 0.65 3.55
N ASP A 93 15.94 0.87 2.27
CA ASP A 93 16.87 1.50 1.34
C ASP A 93 16.15 2.11 0.11
N SER A 94 16.86 2.91 -0.67
CA SER A 94 16.38 3.41 -1.96
C SER A 94 17.51 3.51 -2.97
N TYR A 95 17.19 3.30 -4.24
CA TYR A 95 18.15 3.42 -5.33
C TYR A 95 17.51 4.04 -6.57
N ILE A 96 18.39 4.44 -7.49
CA ILE A 96 17.99 5.00 -8.78
C ILE A 96 18.38 4.00 -9.86
N GLU A 97 17.41 3.63 -10.70
CA GLU A 97 17.65 2.89 -11.91
C GLU A 97 17.52 3.84 -13.11
N ASN A 98 18.54 3.88 -13.95
CA ASN A 98 18.51 4.65 -15.19
C ASN A 98 18.16 3.71 -16.33
N ILE A 99 16.99 3.93 -16.93
CA ILE A 99 16.51 3.17 -18.08
C ILE A 99 16.37 4.15 -19.25
N GLU A 100 17.21 3.97 -20.27
CA GLU A 100 17.32 4.87 -21.42
C GLU A 100 17.56 6.33 -21.00
N THR A 101 16.57 7.20 -21.19
CA THR A 101 16.62 8.64 -20.91
C THR A 101 15.93 9.02 -19.60
N ARG A 102 15.50 8.03 -18.80
CA ARG A 102 14.69 8.25 -17.60
C ARG A 102 15.33 7.62 -16.38
N SER A 103 15.30 8.36 -15.28
CA SER A 103 15.67 7.86 -13.97
C SER A 103 14.42 7.51 -13.17
N TYR A 104 14.41 6.30 -12.60
CA TYR A 104 13.35 5.79 -11.75
C TYR A 104 13.89 5.64 -10.33
N VAL A 105 13.12 6.10 -9.35
CA VAL A 105 13.47 5.97 -7.93
C VAL A 105 12.65 4.83 -7.35
N TYR A 106 13.35 3.85 -6.79
CA TYR A 106 12.79 2.69 -6.13
C TYR A 106 13.12 2.74 -4.65
N PHE A 107 12.19 2.25 -3.83
CA PHE A 107 12.40 2.10 -2.39
C PHE A 107 12.17 0.65 -2.01
N ILE A 108 13.04 0.11 -1.16
CA ILE A 108 12.91 -1.21 -0.55
C ILE A 108 12.34 -1.05 0.85
N LEU A 109 11.25 -1.75 1.11
CA LEU A 109 10.59 -1.78 2.42
C LEU A 109 10.48 -3.21 2.93
N LYS A 110 10.67 -3.39 4.23
CA LYS A 110 10.48 -4.66 4.93
C LYS A 110 9.07 -4.75 5.50
N ASN A 111 8.40 -5.88 5.30
CA ASN A 111 7.10 -6.16 5.90
C ASN A 111 7.29 -6.70 7.32
N ASN A 112 6.97 -5.90 8.33
CA ASN A 112 7.09 -6.32 9.74
C ASN A 112 5.89 -7.15 10.23
N ASN A 113 4.86 -7.33 9.40
CA ASN A 113 3.74 -8.24 9.72
C ASN A 113 4.13 -9.72 9.54
N LYS A 114 5.16 -10.01 8.73
CA LYS A 114 5.60 -11.38 8.49
C LYS A 114 6.67 -11.76 9.51
N LYS A 115 6.36 -12.73 10.38
CA LYS A 115 7.37 -13.32 11.28
C LYS A 115 8.43 -14.00 10.42
N SER A 116 9.71 -13.70 10.65
CA SER A 116 10.80 -14.51 10.12
C SER A 116 10.61 -15.93 10.64
N THR A 117 10.23 -16.84 9.75
CA THR A 117 10.39 -18.26 9.97
C THR A 117 11.89 -18.52 9.88
N ASN A 118 12.55 -18.53 11.03
CA ASN A 118 13.87 -19.14 11.19
C ASN A 118 13.74 -20.66 11.05
#